data_AF-A0A7C6YUQ3-F1
#
_entry.id   AF-A0A7C6YUQ3-F1
#
_cell.length_a   1.000
_cell.length_b   1.000
_cell.length_c   1.000
_cell.angle_alpha   90.00
_cell.angle_beta   90.00
_cell.angle_gamma   90.00
#
_symmetry.space_group_name_H-M   'P 1'
#
loop_
_entity.id
_entity.type
_entity.pdbx_description
1 polymer ?
#
loop_
_entity_poly.entity_id
_entity_poly.type
_entity_poly.pdbx_seq_one_letter_code
_entity_poly.pdbx_strand_id
1 'polypeptide(L)'
;RLPRPIGSAISIVGALVIGEAAVSAGLIGAPIVIVIAITAITSFVVISLADVVLLLRTLLIFAAAFLGGFGIIIFLLGLLIHLTTLRSFGAPYLSPFTPLSVSGLKDTVVRAPLWAMDTRPQAISTVNRRRQKFGLLPQPPSKEENSED
;
A
#
# COMPACT_ATOMS: atom_id res chain seq x y z
N ARG A 1 6.90 -29.21 22.44
CA ARG A 1 7.39 -28.97 21.05
C ARG A 1 6.82 -30.08 20.18
N LEU A 2 5.66 -29.83 19.56
CA LEU A 2 5.02 -30.79 18.66
C LEU A 2 5.80 -30.84 17.33
N PRO A 3 5.89 -32.01 16.66
CA PRO A 3 6.62 -32.16 15.40
C PRO A 3 6.13 -31.17 14.33
N ARG A 4 7.08 -30.52 13.64
CA ARG A 4 6.85 -29.50 12.61
C ARG A 4 5.75 -29.82 11.56
N PRO A 5 5.51 -31.09 11.14
CA PRO A 5 4.46 -31.41 10.16
C PRO A 5 3.02 -31.30 10.69
N ILE A 6 2.82 -31.47 11.99
CA ILE A 6 1.46 -31.51 12.57
C ILE A 6 0.93 -30.07 12.72
N GLY A 7 1.80 -29.10 13.01
CA GLY A 7 1.42 -27.70 13.15
C GLY A 7 0.92 -27.07 11.85
N SER A 8 1.55 -27.37 10.72
CA SER A 8 1.09 -26.88 9.40
C SER A 8 -0.23 -27.52 8.98
N ALA A 9 -0.40 -28.83 9.19
CA ALA A 9 -1.66 -29.52 8.90
C ALA A 9 -2.83 -28.94 9.73
N ILE A 10 -2.63 -28.73 11.04
CA ILE A 10 -3.63 -28.12 11.92
C ILE A 10 -3.95 -26.68 11.48
N SER A 11 -2.94 -25.90 11.08
CA SER A 11 -3.17 -24.51 10.63
C SER A 11 -3.99 -24.44 9.34
N ILE A 12 -3.76 -25.36 8.39
CA ILE A 12 -4.49 -25.40 7.11
C ILE A 12 -5.93 -25.88 7.34
N VAL A 13 -6.10 -27.00 8.04
CA VAL A 13 -7.42 -27.56 8.33
C VAL A 13 -8.23 -26.60 9.21
N GLY A 14 -7.61 -25.98 10.22
CA GLY A 14 -8.26 -25.01 11.09
C GLY A 14 -8.77 -23.79 10.33
N ALA A 15 -7.94 -23.19 9.46
CA ALA A 15 -8.36 -22.03 8.66
C ALA A 15 -9.51 -22.38 7.68
N LEU A 16 -9.45 -23.55 7.03
CA LEU A 16 -10.47 -23.99 6.08
C LEU A 16 -11.80 -24.30 6.78
N VAL A 17 -11.77 -25.09 7.85
CA VAL A 17 -12.99 -25.51 8.57
C VAL A 17 -13.68 -24.32 9.24
N ILE A 18 -12.91 -23.39 9.84
CA ILE A 18 -13.48 -22.17 10.42
C ILE A 18 -14.11 -21.29 9.32
N GLY A 19 -13.44 -21.17 8.18
CA GLY A 19 -13.96 -20.41 7.04
C GLY A 19 -15.25 -20.99 6.48
N GLU A 20 -15.31 -22.30 6.28
CA GLU A 20 -16.50 -23.01 5.79
C GLU A 20 -17.65 -22.95 6.80
N ALA A 21 -17.36 -23.15 8.09
CA ALA A 21 -18.33 -23.03 9.16
C ALA A 21 -18.93 -21.62 9.23
N ALA A 22 -18.12 -20.57 9.07
CA ALA A 22 -18.60 -19.19 9.10
C ALA A 22 -19.54 -18.86 7.91
N VAL A 23 -19.28 -19.42 6.73
CA VAL A 23 -20.14 -19.24 5.55
C VAL A 23 -21.42 -20.06 5.67
N SER A 24 -21.32 -21.33 6.06
CA SER A 24 -22.49 -22.22 6.21
C SER A 24 -23.43 -21.80 7.35
N ALA A 25 -22.88 -21.22 8.42
CA ALA A 25 -23.67 -20.61 9.50
C ALA A 25 -24.33 -19.27 9.11
N GLY A 26 -24.04 -18.73 7.92
CA GLY A 26 -24.59 -17.47 7.45
C GLY A 26 -24.06 -16.22 8.16
N LEU A 27 -22.96 -16.34 8.92
CA LEU A 27 -22.33 -15.20 9.60
C LEU A 27 -21.71 -14.21 8.59
N ILE A 28 -21.19 -14.74 7.48
CA ILE A 28 -20.59 -13.97 6.38
C ILE A 28 -20.93 -14.63 5.03
N GLY A 29 -21.17 -13.82 4.00
CA GLY A 29 -21.45 -14.32 2.65
C GLY A 29 -20.18 -14.74 1.89
N ALA A 30 -20.31 -15.65 0.92
CA ALA A 30 -19.20 -16.10 0.07
C ALA A 30 -18.43 -14.95 -0.63
N PRO A 31 -19.10 -13.89 -1.16
CA PRO A 31 -18.38 -12.74 -1.74
C PRO A 31 -17.49 -12.00 -0.73
N ILE A 32 -17.91 -11.92 0.54
CA ILE A 32 -17.16 -11.24 1.60
C ILE A 32 -15.88 -12.00 1.92
N VAL A 33 -15.94 -13.34 1.97
CA VAL A 33 -14.76 -14.20 2.21
C VAL A 33 -13.70 -14.00 1.13
N ILE A 34 -14.11 -13.92 -0.14
CA ILE A 34 -13.19 -13.70 -1.26
C ILE A 34 -12.47 -12.36 -1.10
N VAL A 35 -13.20 -11.29 -0.76
CA VAL A 35 -12.61 -9.95 -0.55
C VAL A 35 -11.62 -9.93 0.61
N ILE A 36 -11.94 -10.60 1.73
CA ILE A 36 -11.05 -10.69 2.90
C ILE A 36 -9.78 -11.48 2.55
N ALA A 37 -9.89 -12.60 1.83
CA ALA A 37 -8.76 -13.42 1.43
C ALA A 37 -7.77 -12.65 0.54
N ILE A 38 -8.28 -11.94 -0.49
CA ILE A 38 -7.46 -11.09 -1.35
C ILE A 38 -6.77 -10.00 -0.53
N THR A 39 -7.53 -9.31 0.33
CA THR A 39 -7.00 -8.25 1.20
C THR A 39 -5.88 -8.77 2.11
N ALA A 40 -6.05 -9.96 2.71
CA ALA A 40 -5.06 -10.58 3.57
C ALA A 40 -3.78 -10.91 2.81
N ILE A 41 -3.88 -11.47 1.60
CA ILE A 41 -2.73 -11.78 0.75
C ILE A 41 -2.02 -10.50 0.31
N THR A 42 -2.76 -9.47 -0.12
CA THR A 42 -2.17 -8.18 -0.53
C THR A 42 -1.51 -7.44 0.63
N SER A 43 -1.95 -7.66 1.87
CA SER A 43 -1.34 -7.04 3.05
C SER A 43 0.14 -7.40 3.23
N PHE A 44 0.61 -8.51 2.65
CA PHE A 44 2.02 -8.90 2.70
C PHE A 44 2.94 -8.07 1.79
N VAL A 45 2.38 -7.28 0.86
CA VAL A 45 3.16 -6.40 -0.03
C VAL A 45 3.84 -5.27 0.76
N VAL A 46 3.19 -4.77 1.82
CA VAL A 46 3.69 -3.65 2.64
C VAL A 46 3.74 -4.06 4.11
N ILE A 47 4.68 -4.95 4.44
CA ILE A 47 4.78 -5.52 5.79
C ILE A 47 5.19 -4.49 6.87
N SER A 48 5.93 -3.45 6.48
CA SER A 48 6.39 -2.40 7.40
C SER A 48 5.27 -1.59 8.04
N LEU A 49 4.06 -1.62 7.47
CA LEU A 49 2.89 -0.90 7.98
C LEU A 49 1.82 -1.83 8.59
N ALA A 50 2.07 -3.15 8.64
CA ALA A 50 1.05 -4.13 9.04
C ALA A 50 0.52 -3.88 10.46
N ASP A 51 1.40 -3.62 11.43
CA ASP A 51 1.03 -3.38 12.83
C ASP A 51 0.20 -2.09 12.98
N VAL A 52 0.61 -1.03 12.27
CA VAL A 52 -0.09 0.26 12.28
C VAL A 52 -1.48 0.12 11.67
N VAL A 53 -1.61 -0.57 10.54
CA VAL A 53 -2.89 -0.83 9.89
C VAL A 53 -3.81 -1.68 10.77
N LEU A 54 -3.28 -2.66 11.49
CA LEU A 54 -4.05 -3.49 12.42
C LEU A 54 -4.63 -2.64 13.57
N LEU A 55 -3.82 -1.78 14.19
CA LEU A 55 -4.26 -0.86 15.24
C LEU A 55 -5.30 0.14 14.74
N LEU A 56 -5.06 0.75 13.57
CA LEU A 56 -6.02 1.67 12.96
C LEU A 56 -7.35 1.00 12.64
N ARG A 57 -7.33 -0.24 12.12
CA ARG A 57 -8.53 -1.01 11.83
C ARG A 57 -9.32 -1.32 13.10
N THR A 58 -8.64 -1.73 14.18
CA THR A 58 -9.32 -2.00 15.45
C THR A 58 -9.96 -0.73 16.00
N LEU A 59 -9.27 0.41 15.95
CA LEU A 59 -9.82 1.68 16.42
C LEU A 59 -11.04 2.14 15.59
N LEU A 60 -11.00 1.95 14.27
CA LEU A 60 -12.13 2.20 13.38
C LEU A 60 -13.34 1.32 13.71
N ILE A 61 -13.14 0.03 14.00
CA ILE A 61 -14.20 -0.90 14.41
C ILE A 61 -14.80 -0.46 15.75
N PHE A 62 -13.99 -0.03 16.71
CA PHE A 62 -14.49 0.54 17.96
C PHE A 62 -15.32 1.80 17.72
N ALA A 63 -14.82 2.75 16.92
CA ALA A 63 -15.57 3.95 16.57
C ALA A 63 -16.92 3.62 15.89
N ALA A 64 -16.92 2.62 15.00
CA ALA A 64 -18.13 2.11 14.37
C ALA A 64 -19.10 1.43 15.36
N ALA A 65 -18.58 0.72 16.36
CA ALA A 65 -19.40 0.06 17.36
C ALA A 65 -20.14 1.04 18.27
N PHE A 66 -19.52 2.18 18.62
CA PHE A 66 -20.14 3.19 19.49
C PHE A 66 -21.11 4.12 18.76
N LEU A 67 -20.70 4.65 17.60
CA LEU A 67 -21.41 5.72 16.87
C LEU A 67 -21.92 5.28 15.49
N GLY A 68 -21.77 4.01 15.11
CA GLY A 68 -22.14 3.51 13.79
C GLY A 68 -21.29 4.13 12.67
N GLY A 69 -21.90 4.30 11.49
CA GLY A 69 -21.24 4.92 10.33
C GLY A 69 -20.76 6.36 10.59
N PHE A 70 -21.42 7.09 11.50
CA PHE A 70 -21.01 8.45 11.87
C PHE A 70 -19.65 8.47 12.59
N GLY A 71 -19.39 7.48 13.46
CA GLY A 71 -18.11 7.33 14.14
C GLY A 71 -16.96 7.05 13.17
N ILE A 72 -17.22 6.26 12.12
CA ILE A 72 -16.26 6.01 11.05
C ILE A 72 -15.88 7.31 10.36
N ILE A 73 -16.87 8.13 9.95
CA ILE A 73 -16.62 9.38 9.22
C ILE A 73 -15.81 10.37 10.07
N ILE A 74 -16.18 10.56 11.34
CA ILE A 74 -15.45 11.46 12.24
C ILE A 74 -14.01 10.99 12.44
N PHE A 75 -13.83 9.70 12.70
CA PHE A 75 -12.49 9.14 12.91
C PHE A 75 -11.63 9.30 11.66
N LEU A 76 -12.19 9.02 10.48
CA LEU A 76 -11.50 9.13 9.20
C LEU A 76 -11.13 10.59 8.89
N LEU A 77 -12.01 11.54 9.22
CA LEU A 77 -11.72 12.97 9.08
C LEU A 77 -10.60 13.43 10.02
N GLY A 78 -10.65 13.02 11.29
CA GLY A 78 -9.60 13.31 12.27
C GLY A 78 -8.25 12.70 11.86
N LEU A 79 -8.27 11.47 11.34
CA LEU A 79 -7.10 10.81 10.78
C LEU A 79 -6.52 11.61 9.60
N LEU A 80 -7.35 12.06 8.66
CA LEU A 80 -6.91 12.83 7.51
C LEU A 80 -6.24 14.14 7.93
N ILE A 81 -6.84 14.87 8.88
CA ILE A 81 -6.26 16.09 9.45
C ILE A 81 -4.90 15.78 10.06
N HIS A 82 -4.78 14.72 10.86
CA HIS A 82 -3.51 14.31 11.44
C HIS A 82 -2.44 14.04 10.36
N LEU A 83 -2.78 13.32 9.30
CA LEU A 83 -1.86 13.02 8.20
C LEU A 83 -1.40 14.27 7.44
N THR A 84 -2.24 15.30 7.28
CA THR A 84 -1.84 16.56 6.63
C THR A 84 -0.83 17.36 7.44
N THR A 85 -0.86 17.23 8.78
CA THR A 85 0.08 17.94 9.66
C THR A 85 1.44 17.25 9.74
N LEU A 86 1.51 15.95 9.41
CA LEU A 86 2.75 15.19 9.43
C LEU A 86 3.67 15.60 8.27
N ARG A 87 4.93 15.88 8.61
CA ARG A 87 6.00 16.13 7.64
C ARG A 87 7.02 14.99 7.71
N SER A 88 7.34 14.41 6.55
CA SER A 88 8.37 13.40 6.38
C SER A 88 9.55 14.03 5.63
N PHE A 89 10.72 14.10 6.28
CA PHE A 89 11.95 14.68 5.71
C PHE A 89 11.76 16.06 5.04
N GLY A 90 10.96 16.93 5.66
CA GLY A 90 10.69 18.29 5.18
C GLY A 90 9.58 18.40 4.13
N ALA A 91 9.07 17.27 3.59
CA ALA A 91 7.92 17.24 2.69
C ALA A 91 6.63 16.82 3.44
N PRO A 92 5.45 17.32 3.06
CA PRO A 92 4.18 16.85 3.62
C PRO A 92 3.98 15.35 3.37
N TYR A 93 3.52 14.59 4.36
CA TYR A 93 3.30 13.14 4.24
C TYR A 93 2.30 12.78 3.13
N LEU A 94 1.34 13.67 2.87
CA LEU A 94 0.34 13.54 1.81
C LEU A 94 0.75 14.20 0.48
N SER A 95 2.01 14.59 0.29
CA SER A 95 2.51 14.98 -1.02
C SER A 95 2.45 13.76 -1.96
N PRO A 96 1.85 13.84 -3.17
CA PRO A 96 1.49 15.01 -3.98
C PRO A 96 0.00 15.40 -3.97
N PHE A 97 -0.81 14.84 -3.07
CA PHE A 97 -2.22 15.23 -2.89
C PHE A 97 -2.35 16.58 -2.18
N THR A 98 -1.44 16.88 -1.26
CA THR A 98 -1.33 18.19 -0.61
C THR A 98 0.15 18.52 -0.39
N PRO A 99 0.72 19.56 -1.05
CA PRO A 99 0.15 20.40 -2.13
C PRO A 99 0.00 19.63 -3.45
N LEU A 100 -1.08 19.90 -4.19
CA LEU A 100 -1.39 19.22 -5.45
C LEU A 100 -0.28 19.43 -6.50
N SER A 101 0.42 18.35 -6.84
CA SER A 101 1.46 18.35 -7.88
C SER A 101 1.12 17.35 -8.98
N VAL A 102 0.68 17.87 -10.14
CA VAL A 102 0.30 17.04 -11.31
C VAL A 102 1.47 16.21 -11.82
N SER A 103 2.71 16.71 -11.70
CA SER A 103 3.91 15.93 -12.05
C SER A 103 4.17 14.78 -11.08
N GLY A 104 3.87 14.97 -9.78
CA GLY A 104 4.02 13.94 -8.75
C GLY A 104 2.99 12.82 -8.83
N LEU A 105 1.78 13.09 -9.34
CA LEU A 105 0.74 12.08 -9.53
C LEU A 105 1.17 10.95 -10.48
N LYS A 106 2.03 11.24 -11.46
CA LYS A 106 2.60 10.24 -12.37
C LYS A 106 3.48 9.22 -11.65
N ASP A 107 4.16 9.64 -10.59
CA ASP A 107 5.01 8.78 -9.76
C ASP A 107 4.16 7.98 -8.75
N THR A 108 3.15 8.61 -8.15
CA THR A 108 2.35 7.99 -7.07
C THR A 108 1.22 7.08 -7.56
N VAL A 109 0.47 7.45 -8.61
CA VAL A 109 -0.74 6.71 -9.04
C VAL A 109 -0.44 5.70 -10.15
N VAL A 110 0.27 6.14 -11.19
CA VAL A 110 0.53 5.33 -12.39
C VAL A 110 1.91 4.67 -12.35
N ARG A 111 2.77 5.08 -11.40
CA ARG A 111 4.17 4.64 -11.23
C ARG A 111 4.92 4.56 -12.57
N ALA A 112 5.05 5.72 -13.21
CA ALA A 112 5.76 5.85 -14.48
C ALA A 112 7.24 5.39 -14.37
N PRO A 113 7.81 4.83 -15.44
CA PRO A 113 9.20 4.38 -15.43
C PRO A 113 10.17 5.55 -15.25
N LEU A 114 11.31 5.30 -14.58
CA LEU A 114 12.27 6.33 -14.18
C LEU A 114 12.80 7.17 -15.35
N TRP A 115 12.96 6.57 -16.54
CA TRP A 115 13.42 7.25 -17.76
C TRP A 115 12.41 8.25 -18.32
N ALA A 116 11.13 8.15 -17.96
CA ALA A 116 10.09 9.09 -18.36
C ALA A 116 9.91 10.24 -17.35
N MET A 117 10.72 10.27 -16.29
CA MET A 117 10.61 11.21 -15.18
C MET A 117 11.68 12.30 -15.25
N ASP A 118 11.54 13.20 -16.22
CA ASP A 118 12.49 14.28 -16.46
C ASP A 118 12.48 15.38 -15.37
N THR A 119 11.40 15.48 -14.60
CA THR A 119 11.20 16.56 -13.60
C THR A 119 11.29 16.05 -12.18
N ARG A 120 11.87 16.86 -11.28
CA ARG A 120 11.94 16.55 -9.85
C ARG A 120 10.59 16.82 -9.17
N PRO A 121 10.21 16.03 -8.14
CA PRO A 121 9.04 16.34 -7.31
C PRO A 121 9.15 17.73 -6.69
N GLN A 122 8.08 18.52 -6.79
CA GLN A 122 8.06 19.91 -6.32
C GLN A 122 8.26 20.04 -4.80
N ALA A 123 7.98 18.98 -4.05
CA ALA A 123 8.16 18.94 -2.60
C ALA A 123 9.65 18.95 -2.16
N ILE A 124 10.58 18.60 -3.05
CA ILE A 124 12.01 18.44 -2.71
C ILE A 124 12.87 19.58 -3.28
N SER A 125 12.53 20.13 -4.44
CA SER A 125 13.28 21.24 -5.03
C SER A 125 12.38 22.14 -5.88
N THR A 126 12.27 23.40 -5.50
CA THR A 126 11.59 24.45 -6.28
C THR A 126 12.51 25.13 -7.27
N VAL A 127 13.83 25.17 -6.98
CA VAL A 127 14.84 25.91 -7.75
C VAL A 127 15.38 25.09 -8.94
N ASN A 128 15.68 23.81 -8.76
CA ASN A 128 16.22 22.95 -9.83
C ASN A 128 15.20 21.88 -10.26
N ARG A 129 14.33 22.25 -11.20
CA ARG A 129 13.20 21.41 -11.65
C ARG A 129 13.60 20.22 -12.53
N ARG A 130 14.73 20.27 -13.24
CA ARG A 130 15.14 19.17 -14.13
C ARG A 130 15.91 18.10 -13.34
N ARG A 131 15.41 16.87 -13.39
CA ARG A 131 16.07 15.70 -12.80
C ARG A 131 17.13 15.15 -13.75
N GLN A 132 16.76 14.98 -15.02
CA GLN A 132 17.52 14.27 -16.04
C GLN A 132 17.36 14.97 -17.40
N LYS A 133 18.29 14.71 -18.33
CA LYS A 133 18.21 15.19 -19.71
C LYS A 133 17.21 14.31 -20.48
N PHE A 134 16.39 14.93 -21.31
CA PHE A 134 15.40 14.22 -22.12
C PHE A 134 16.08 13.18 -23.02
N GLY A 135 15.56 11.94 -23.05
CA GLY A 135 16.02 10.89 -23.96
C GLY A 135 17.06 9.89 -23.41
N LEU A 136 17.19 9.73 -22.09
CA LEU A 136 18.07 8.73 -21.47
C LEU A 136 17.44 7.32 -21.45
N LEU A 137 16.89 6.87 -22.58
CA LEU A 137 16.44 5.50 -22.69
C LEU A 137 17.67 4.57 -22.62
N PRO A 138 17.62 3.49 -21.81
CA PRO A 138 18.70 2.50 -21.81
C PRO A 138 18.81 1.92 -23.23
N GLN A 139 19.95 2.14 -23.87
CA GLN A 139 20.26 1.58 -25.17
C GLN A 139 20.84 0.17 -24.98
N PRO A 140 20.54 -0.79 -25.87
CA PRO A 140 21.19 -2.09 -25.85
C PRO A 140 22.71 -1.93 -26.04
N PRO A 141 23.54 -2.80 -25.43
CA PRO A 141 24.99 -2.75 -25.60
C PRO A 141 25.36 -2.87 -27.09
N SER A 142 26.29 -2.03 -27.56
CA SER A 142 26.79 -2.05 -28.93
C SER A 142 27.46 -3.40 -29.23
N LYS A 143 27.09 -4.02 -30.35
CA LYS A 143 27.58 -5.35 -30.77
C LYS A 143 29.05 -5.38 -31.25
N GLU A 144 29.82 -4.32 -31.05
CA GLU A 144 31.16 -4.16 -31.64
C GLU A 144 32.30 -4.73 -30.79
N GLU A 145 32.02 -5.32 -29.62
CA GLU A 145 33.06 -5.80 -28.68
C GLU A 145 33.06 -7.33 -28.47
N ASN A 146 32.40 -8.10 -29.35
CA ASN A 146 32.36 -9.57 -29.30
C ASN A 146 32.90 -10.23 -30.59
N SER A 147 33.67 -9.51 -31.40
CA SER A 147 34.32 -10.04 -32.61
C SER A 147 35.85 -10.05 -32.55
N GLU A 148 36.44 -9.81 -31.38
CA GLU A 148 37.86 -9.97 -31.12
C GLU A 148 38.04 -10.95 -29.94
N ASP A 149 37.82 -12.23 -30.21
CA ASP A 149 38.48 -13.39 -29.57
C ASP A 149 38.10 -14.70 -30.32
#